data_AF-A0A1U7D1D1-F1
#
_entry.id   AF-A0A1U7D1D1-F1
#
_cell.length_a   1.000
_cell.length_b   1.000
_cell.length_c   1.000
_cell.angle_alpha   90.00
_cell.angle_beta   90.00
_cell.angle_gamma   90.00
#
_symmetry.space_group_name_H-M   'P 1'
#
loop_
_entity.id
_entity.type
_entity.pdbx_description
1 polymer ?
#
loop_
_entity_poly.entity_id
_entity_poly.type
_entity_poly.pdbx_seq_one_letter_code
_entity_poly.pdbx_strand_id
1 'polypeptide(L)' 'MLGAVGLLIVFTALVIFNMKNKGRRQCRWREYRHAEGTRYTCVQCGAVVEGERGSPPRICMRGSSKSA' A
#
# COMPACT_ATOMS: atom_id res chain seq x y z
N MET A 1 -29.49 23.43 -0.37
CA MET A 1 -28.85 22.39 0.46
C MET A 1 -28.40 21.14 -0.33
N LEU A 2 -29.16 20.65 -1.33
CA LEU A 2 -28.78 19.48 -2.14
C LEU A 2 -27.40 19.60 -2.85
N GLY A 3 -27.06 20.79 -3.39
CA GLY A 3 -25.78 20.99 -4.10
C GLY A 3 -24.53 20.87 -3.21
N ALA A 4 -24.60 21.36 -1.97
CA ALA A 4 -23.47 21.28 -1.03
C ALA A 4 -23.20 19.84 -0.56
N VAL A 5 -24.26 19.05 -0.35
CA VAL A 5 -24.16 17.64 0.03
C VAL A 5 -23.59 16.80 -1.12
N GLY A 6 -24.05 17.02 -2.35
CA GLY A 6 -23.50 16.33 -3.53
C GLY A 6 -22.01 16.60 -3.73
N LEU A 7 -21.58 17.85 -3.54
CA LEU A 7 -20.18 18.23 -3.66
C LEU A 7 -19.31 17.57 -2.58
N LEU A 8 -19.80 17.51 -1.33
CA LEU A 8 -19.13 16.82 -0.24
C LEU A 8 -18.91 15.32 -0.52
N ILE A 9 -19.91 14.65 -1.08
CA ILE A 9 -19.84 13.22 -1.42
C ILE A 9 -18.80 12.97 -2.51
N VAL A 10 -18.87 13.72 -3.61
CA VAL A 10 -17.93 13.58 -4.75
C VAL A 10 -16.51 13.91 -4.31
N PHE A 11 -16.33 14.96 -3.50
CA PHE A 11 -15.02 15.37 -3.00
C PHE A 11 -14.40 14.31 -2.10
N THR A 12 -15.16 13.77 -1.15
CA THR A 12 -14.70 12.72 -0.23
C THR A 12 -14.37 11.44 -0.98
N ALA A 13 -15.19 11.06 -1.96
CA ALA A 13 -14.93 9.90 -2.82
C ALA A 13 -13.61 10.05 -3.61
N LEU A 14 -13.39 11.21 -4.24
CA LEU A 14 -12.16 11.51 -4.97
C LEU A 14 -10.92 11.48 -4.06
N VAL A 15 -11.02 12.04 -2.85
CA VAL A 15 -9.93 12.03 -1.86
C VAL A 15 -9.58 10.60 -1.46
N ILE A 16 -10.56 9.76 -1.14
CA ILE A 16 -10.34 8.35 -0.78
C ILE A 16 -9.75 7.56 -1.97
N PHE A 17 -10.25 7.79 -3.19
CA PHE A 17 -9.79 7.10 -4.38
C PHE A 17 -8.34 7.48 -4.73
N ASN A 18 -7.99 8.77 -4.65
CA ASN A 18 -6.63 9.24 -4.83
C ASN A 18 -5.69 8.78 -3.71
N MET A 19 -6.16 8.74 -2.46
CA MET A 19 -5.36 8.19 -1.36
C MET A 19 -5.10 6.70 -1.56
N LYS A 20 -6.07 5.91 -2.04
CA LYS A 20 -5.89 4.48 -2.33
C LYS A 20 -4.94 4.23 -3.51
N ASN A 21 -5.04 5.02 -4.59
CA ASN A 21 -4.26 4.79 -5.81
C ASN A 21 -2.87 5.46 -5.88
N LYS A 22 -2.52 6.40 -4.98
CA LYS A 22 -1.19 7.04 -4.94
C LYS A 22 -0.02 6.07 -4.71
N GLY A 23 -0.27 4.86 -4.19
CA GLY A 23 0.78 3.92 -3.78
C GLY A 23 1.46 3.15 -4.92
N ARG A 24 0.83 2.97 -6.09
CA ARG A 24 1.33 1.98 -7.08
C ARG A 24 2.63 2.35 -7.79
N ARG A 25 3.05 3.63 -7.78
CA ARG A 25 4.23 4.11 -8.56
C ARG A 25 5.48 4.39 -7.74
N GLN A 26 5.41 4.32 -6.41
CA GLN A 26 6.53 4.69 -5.53
C GLN A 26 6.78 3.67 -4.40
N CYS A 27 6.26 2.45 -4.50
CA CYS A 27 6.53 1.46 -3.46
C CYS A 27 8.02 1.12 -3.45
N ARG A 28 8.68 1.54 -2.37
CA ARG A 28 10.09 1.31 -2.10
C ARG A 28 10.18 0.26 -1.01
N TRP A 29 10.55 -0.95 -1.40
CA TRP A 29 10.67 -2.09 -0.51
C TRP A 29 12.01 -2.05 0.22
N ARG A 30 11.98 -2.25 1.54
CA ARG A 30 13.15 -2.53 2.37
C ARG A 30 13.16 -4.02 2.70
N GLU A 31 14.32 -4.62 2.49
CA GLU A 31 14.60 -6.02 2.80
C GLU A 31 15.08 -6.14 4.25
N TYR A 32 14.41 -6.95 5.05
CA TYR A 32 14.82 -7.35 6.40
C TYR A 32 15.04 -8.85 6.42
N ARG A 33 16.29 -9.25 6.63
CA ARG A 33 16.67 -10.67 6.66
C ARG A 33 16.53 -11.20 8.09
N HIS A 34 15.93 -12.37 8.23
CA HIS A 34 15.86 -13.11 9.48
C HIS A 34 16.20 -14.59 9.24
N ALA A 35 16.36 -15.37 10.31
CA ALA A 35 16.84 -16.75 10.25
C ALA A 35 15.97 -17.68 9.36
N GLU A 36 14.66 -17.41 9.30
CA GLU A 36 13.68 -18.25 8.60
C GLU A 36 13.25 -17.71 7.23
N GLY A 37 13.70 -16.51 6.83
CA GLY A 37 13.23 -15.90 5.60
C GLY A 37 13.60 -14.43 5.42
N THR A 38 12.96 -13.78 4.46
CA THR A 38 13.15 -12.36 4.18
C THR A 38 11.82 -11.63 4.23
N ARG A 39 11.75 -10.63 5.09
CA ARG A 39 10.59 -9.75 5.21
C ARG A 39 10.82 -8.48 4.41
N TYR A 40 9.91 -8.19 3.50
CA TYR A 40 9.89 -6.94 2.75
C TYR A 40 8.88 -5.99 3.35
N THR A 41 9.32 -4.79 3.71
CA THR A 41 8.45 -3.72 4.21
C THR A 41 8.54 -2.52 3.29
N CYS A 42 7.40 -2.06 2.79
CA CYS A 42 7.34 -0.85 1.99
C CYS A 42 7.44 0.39 2.89
N VAL A 43 8.46 1.23 2.71
CA VAL A 43 8.61 2.46 3.51
C VAL A 43 7.57 3.52 3.21
N GLN A 44 6.89 3.44 2.06
CA GLN A 44 5.93 4.45 1.64
C GLN A 44 4.51 4.16 2.11
N CYS A 45 4.14 2.89 2.24
CA CYS A 45 2.79 2.49 2.63
C CYS A 45 2.71 1.58 3.85
N GLY A 46 3.84 1.11 4.37
CA GLY A 46 3.88 0.18 5.50
C GLY A 46 3.44 -1.25 5.18
N ALA A 47 3.20 -1.59 3.90
CA ALA A 47 2.87 -2.96 3.54
C ALA A 47 4.02 -3.91 3.90
N VAL A 48 3.70 -5.05 4.51
CA VAL A 48 4.65 -6.09 4.90
C VAL A 48 4.31 -7.37 4.15
N VAL A 49 5.33 -8.04 3.64
CA VAL A 49 5.21 -9.36 3.03
C VAL A 49 6.45 -10.18 3.30
N GLU A 50 6.27 -11.47 3.50
CA GLU A 50 7.38 -12.43 3.58
C GLU A 50 7.64 -13.02 2.19
N GLY A 51 8.91 -13.21 1.88
CA GLY A 51 9.32 -13.73 0.59
C GLY A 51 10.76 -14.20 0.61
N GLU A 52 11.19 -14.61 -0.56
CA GLU A 52 12.54 -15.12 -0.75
C GLU A 52 13.56 -13.98 -0.85
N ARG A 53 14.79 -14.27 -0.47
CA ARG A 53 15.88 -13.30 -0.49
C ARG A 53 16.12 -12.79 -1.91
N GLY A 54 16.24 -11.47 -2.06
CA GLY A 54 16.49 -10.83 -3.36
C GLY A 54 15.30 -10.80 -4.33
N SER A 55 14.11 -11.24 -3.91
CA SER A 55 12.88 -11.17 -4.71
C SER A 55 11.90 -10.12 -4.15
N PRO A 56 12.16 -8.81 -4.34
CA PRO A 56 11.25 -7.78 -3.87
C PRO A 56 9.91 -7.84 -4.62
N PRO A 57 8.80 -7.53 -3.95
CA PRO A 57 7.48 -7.59 -4.56
C PRO A 57 7.31 -6.56 -5.69
N ARG A 58 6.87 -7.02 -6.86
CA ARG A 58 6.61 -6.14 -8.02
C ARG A 58 5.28 -5.37 -7.90
N ILE A 59 4.43 -5.76 -6.96
CA ILE A 59 3.12 -5.15 -6.72
C ILE A 59 3.04 -4.60 -5.29
N CYS A 60 2.41 -3.44 -5.15
CA CYS A 60 2.25 -2.84 -3.83
C CYS A 60 1.05 -3.46 -3.08
N MET A 61 1.33 -4.19 -2.00
CA MET A 61 0.35 -4.90 -1.17
C MET A 61 -0.29 -4.00 -0.09
N ARG A 62 -0.59 -2.74 -0.42
CA ARG A 62 -1.18 -1.79 0.53
C ARG A 62 -2.53 -2.32 1.02
N GLY A 63 -2.62 -2.69 2.29
CA GLY A 63 -3.83 -3.23 2.92
C GLY A 63 -3.99 -4.76 2.82
N SER A 64 -3.03 -5.46 2.22
CA SER A 64 -2.99 -6.93 2.18
C SER A 64 -1.71 -7.40 2.85
N SER A 65 -1.70 -7.49 4.17
CA SER A 65 -0.65 -8.24 4.89
C SER A 65 -0.91 -9.73 4.63
N LYS A 66 -0.14 -10.35 3.73
CA LYS A 66 -0.06 -11.81 3.73
C LYS A 66 0.93 -12.20 4.81
N SER A 67 0.39 -12.42 6.01
CA SER A 67 1.00 -13.30 7.01
C SER A 67 0.72 -14.72 6.51
N ALA A 68 1.68 -15.33 5.83
CA ALA A 68 1.63 -16.74 5.49
C ALA A 68 2.39 -17.50 6.56
#